data_AF-A0A6N3A2H0-F1
#
_entry.id   AF-A0A6N3A2H0-F1
#
_cell.length_a   1.000
_cell.length_b   1.000
_cell.length_c   1.000
_cell.angle_alpha   90.00
_cell.angle_beta   90.00
_cell.angle_gamma   90.00
#
_symmetry.space_group_name_H-M   'P 1'
#
loop_
_entity.id
_entity.type
_entity.pdbx_description
1 polymer ?
#
loop_
_entity_poly.entity_id
_entity_poly.type
_entity_poly.pdbx_seq_one_letter_code
_entity_poly.pdbx_strand_id
1 'polypeptide(L)' 'MSEDEVYEMQRKIDEGIYLAQKRLVERAKHNHTTLIIAREGQVVEVKAEELYPIRKNYRPQIR' A
#
# COMPACT_ATOMS: atom_id res chain seq x y z
N MET A 1 -6.04 13.22 -29.59
CA MET A 1 -6.40 13.05 -28.17
C MET A 1 -6.42 14.42 -27.53
N SER A 2 -7.50 14.71 -26.83
CA SER A 2 -7.65 15.90 -26.00
C SER A 2 -6.94 15.75 -24.67
N GLU A 3 -6.69 16.88 -24.00
CA GLU A 3 -6.11 16.89 -22.64
C GLU A 3 -7.02 16.16 -21.64
N ASP A 4 -8.34 16.31 -21.77
CA ASP A 4 -9.32 15.63 -20.93
C ASP A 4 -9.27 14.10 -21.09
N GLU A 5 -9.12 13.61 -22.32
CA GLU A 5 -8.96 12.18 -22.58
C GLU A 5 -7.66 11.62 -21.97
N VAL A 6 -6.56 12.38 -22.08
CA VAL A 6 -5.27 11.99 -21.46
C VAL A 6 -5.41 11.93 -19.94
N TYR A 7 -6.07 12.93 -19.34
CA TYR A 7 -6.30 13.00 -17.90
C TYR A 7 -7.13 11.81 -17.40
N GLU A 8 -8.24 11.49 -18.06
CA GLU A 8 -9.09 10.36 -17.68
C GLU A 8 -8.37 9.01 -17.83
N MET A 9 -7.50 8.87 -18.83
CA MET A 9 -6.66 7.68 -18.97
C MET A 9 -5.66 7.55 -17.83
N GLN A 10 -4.97 8.63 -17.47
CA GLN A 10 -4.02 8.62 -16.36
C GLN A 10 -4.72 8.29 -15.04
N ARG A 11 -5.90 8.85 -14.79
CA ARG A 11 -6.70 8.56 -13.59
C ARG A 11 -7.01 7.06 -13.45
N LYS A 12 -7.41 6.41 -14.55
CA LYS A 12 -7.71 4.96 -14.56
C LYS A 12 -6.47 4.11 -14.34
N ILE A 13 -5.32 4.53 -14.90
CA ILE A 13 -4.03 3.87 -14.69
C ILE A 13 -3.66 3.94 -13.22
N ASP A 14 -3.72 5.13 -12.63
CA ASP A 14 -3.36 5.35 -11.23
C ASP A 14 -4.28 4.56 -10.28
N GLU A 15 -5.59 4.54 -10.55
CA GLU A 15 -6.56 3.74 -9.79
C GLU A 15 -6.26 2.23 -9.88
N GLY A 16 -5.92 1.73 -11.07
CA GLY A 16 -5.54 0.34 -11.29
C GLY A 16 -4.26 -0.05 -10.53
N ILE A 17 -3.24 0.81 -10.58
CA ILE A 17 -1.98 0.61 -9.86
C ILE A 17 -2.23 0.58 -8.36
N TYR A 18 -2.98 1.56 -7.83
CA TYR A 18 -3.32 1.61 -6.41
C TYR A 18 -4.05 0.35 -5.95
N LEU A 19 -5.04 -0.11 -6.72
CA LEU A 19 -5.79 -1.32 -6.40
C LEU A 19 -4.92 -2.57 -6.39
N ALA A 20 -3.99 -2.69 -7.35
CA ALA A 20 -3.03 -3.80 -7.40
C ALA A 20 -2.10 -3.80 -6.18
N GLN A 21 -1.55 -2.64 -5.82
CA GLN A 21 -0.70 -2.48 -4.63
C GLN A 21 -1.44 -2.86 -3.36
N LYS A 22 -2.66 -2.37 -3.17
CA LYS A 22 -3.50 -2.72 -2.02
C LYS A 22 -3.71 -4.23 -1.92
N ARG A 23 -4.02 -4.90 -3.03
CA ARG A 23 -4.22 -6.36 -3.06
C ARG A 23 -2.94 -7.14 -2.73
N LEU A 24 -1.78 -6.68 -3.19
CA LEU A 24 -0.50 -7.30 -2.85
C LEU A 24 -0.21 -7.23 -1.36
N VAL A 25 -0.45 -6.06 -0.75
CA VAL A 25 -0.28 -5.86 0.70
C VAL A 25 -1.22 -6.77 1.49
N GLU A 26 -2.51 -6.81 1.13
CA GLU A 26 -3.48 -7.66 1.84
C GLU A 26 -3.17 -9.16 1.67
N ARG A 27 -2.71 -9.58 0.49
CA ARG A 27 -2.25 -10.95 0.26
C ARG A 27 -1.02 -11.29 1.10
N ALA A 28 -0.05 -10.39 1.18
CA ALA A 28 1.15 -10.59 1.98
C ALA A 28 0.82 -10.72 3.47
N LYS A 29 -0.07 -9.87 3.99
CA LYS A 29 -0.60 -9.97 5.37
C LYS A 29 -1.30 -11.30 5.63
N HIS A 30 -2.24 -11.69 4.75
CA HIS A 30 -3.02 -12.92 4.92
C HIS A 30 -2.14 -14.18 4.88
N ASN A 31 -1.21 -14.24 3.93
CA ASN A 31 -0.35 -15.40 3.73
C ASN A 31 0.90 -15.40 4.59
N HIS A 32 1.12 -14.36 5.40
CA HIS A 32 2.32 -14.18 6.22
C HIS A 32 3.61 -14.27 5.37
N THR A 33 3.60 -13.64 4.19
CA THR A 33 4.74 -13.61 3.26
C THR A 33 5.40 -12.24 3.24
N THR A 34 6.67 -12.19 2.87
CA THR A 34 7.38 -10.93 2.61
C THR A 34 6.96 -10.29 1.28
N LEU A 35 7.03 -8.97 1.23
CA LEU A 35 6.82 -8.17 0.03
C LEU A 35 8.11 -7.39 -0.27
N ILE A 36 8.55 -7.44 -1.53
CA ILE A 36 9.65 -6.61 -2.02
C ILE A 36 9.07 -5.31 -2.56
N ILE A 37 9.45 -4.17 -2.00
CA ILE A 37 8.93 -2.85 -2.40
C ILE A 37 10.06 -1.87 -2.70
N ALA A 38 9.79 -0.92 -3.58
CA ALA A 38 10.64 0.26 -3.77
C ALA A 38 10.21 1.37 -2.81
N ARG A 39 11.12 1.86 -1.97
CA ARG A 39 10.90 2.95 -1.03
C ARG A 39 12.14 3.84 -1.00
N GLU A 40 11.93 5.15 -1.17
CA GLU A 40 13.02 6.15 -1.07
C GLU A 40 14.21 5.84 -2.02
N GLY A 41 13.90 5.30 -3.21
CA GLY A 41 14.91 4.90 -4.21
C GLY A 41 15.63 3.58 -3.91
N GLN A 42 15.29 2.90 -2.83
CA GLN A 42 15.85 1.61 -2.44
C GLN A 42 14.84 0.47 -2.60
N VAL A 43 15.33 -0.73 -2.84
CA VAL A 43 14.52 -1.95 -2.85
C VAL A 43 14.67 -2.62 -1.49
N VAL A 44 13.56 -2.78 -0.77
CA VAL A 44 13.53 -3.33 0.58
C VAL A 44 12.58 -4.51 0.66
N GLU A 45 12.93 -5.50 1.48
CA GLU A 45 12.05 -6.59 1.87
C GLU A 45 11.28 -6.18 3.13
N VAL A 46 9.95 -6.34 3.10
CA VAL A 46 9.06 -5.97 4.21
C VAL A 46 8.26 -7.19 4.63
N LYS A 47 8.35 -7.57 5.91
CA LYS A 47 7.60 -8.71 6.45
C LYS A 47 6.15 -8.34 6.69
N ALA A 48 5.28 -9.35 6.70
CA ALA A 48 3.84 -9.17 6.89
C ALA A 48 3.50 -8.38 8.16
N GLU A 49 4.26 -8.59 9.24
CA GLU A 49 4.08 -7.93 10.53
C GLU A 49 4.34 -6.42 10.47
N GLU A 50 5.23 -5.98 9.57
CA GLU A 50 5.60 -4.58 9.36
C GLU A 50 4.58 -3.83 8.48
N LEU A 51 3.73 -4.56 7.76
CA LEU A 51 2.66 -3.99 6.92
C LEU A 51 1.41 -3.59 7.72
N TYR A 52 1.33 -3.95 9.00
CA TYR A 52 0.24 -3.52 9.86
C TYR A 52 0.47 -2.08 10.34
N PRO A 53 -0.58 -1.24 10.40
CA PRO A 53 -0.44 0.08 10.97
C PRO A 53 0.07 -0.03 12.39
N ILE A 54 1.07 0.79 12.74
CA ILE A 54 1.57 0.91 14.11
C ILE A 54 0.36 1.21 14.99
N ARG A 55 -0.05 0.25 15.82
CA ARG A 55 -1.08 0.48 16.83
C ARG A 55 -0.52 1.57 17.76
N LYS A 56 -0.96 2.82 17.58
CA LYS A 56 -0.77 3.85 18.61
C LYS A 56 -1.44 3.29 19.85
N ASN A 57 -0.65 2.90 20.84
CA ASN A 57 -1.13 2.38 22.12
C ASN A 57 -2.07 3.41 22.76
N TYR A 58 -3.37 3.31 22.50
CA TYR A 58 -4.39 4.03 23.22
C TYR A 58 -4.52 3.32 24.57
N ARG A 59 -3.78 3.78 25.58
CA ARG A 59 -4.08 3.43 26.97
C ARG A 59 -5.20 4.37 27.42
N PRO A 60 -6.45 3.90 27.59
CA PRO A 60 -7.44 4.71 28.30
C PRO A 60 -6.89 4.96 29.70
N GLN A 61 -6.70 6.23 30.05
CA GLN A 61 -6.43 6.62 31.43
C GLN A 61 -7.72 6.32 32.20
N ILE A 62 -7.70 5.22 32.96
CA ILE A 62 -8.74 4.92 33.94
C ILE A 62 -8.63 6.02 35.01
N ARG A 63 -9.67 6.84 35.12
CA ARG A 63 -9.86 7.79 36.22
C ARG A 63 -10.52 7.09 37.39
#